data_AF-A0A8S2MF81-F1
#
_entry.id   AF-A0A8S2MF81-F1
#
_cell.length_a   1.000
_cell.length_b   1.000
_cell.length_c   1.000
_cell.angle_alpha   90.00
_cell.angle_beta   90.00
_cell.angle_gamma   90.00
#
_symmetry.space_group_name_H-M   'P 1'
#
loop_
_entity.id
_entity.type
_entity.pdbx_description
1 polymer ?
#
loop_
_entity_poly.entity_id
_entity_poly.type
_entity_poly.pdbx_seq_one_letter_code
_entity_poly.pdbx_strand_id
1 'polypeptide(L)'
;VSHKLDPRQWETVDVDNYCFSCNGLSKFTADDLVKLGTYSVLIGKTAYCNASMMTLSESQMAFMRAFGEGFAWELIELYSGPPNVTFKWRHFGRMTGYFSCPSFSGYTYKAEPTNKMVNIYGICKATVSSDLKIQDLQVFFDINQLFAQFTELCPLAPFANIPISLNPSAANQMKESVVDDTSSYADQSTLAVKPEQSTLNQQSTTCAII
;
A
#
# COMPACT_ATOMS: atom_id res chain seq x y z
N VAL A 1 -14.17 1.87 -2.77
CA VAL A 1 -14.42 0.60 -3.51
C VAL A 1 -14.31 -0.72 -2.71
N SER A 2 -13.61 -0.80 -1.57
CA SER A 2 -13.13 -2.05 -0.94
C SER A 2 -14.17 -3.13 -0.51
N HIS A 3 -15.48 -2.92 -0.65
CA HIS A 3 -16.52 -3.93 -0.36
C HIS A 3 -17.50 -4.18 -1.51
N LYS A 4 -17.40 -3.45 -2.64
CA LYS A 4 -18.25 -3.62 -3.82
C LYS A 4 -17.39 -4.06 -5.01
N LEU A 5 -17.33 -5.37 -5.23
CA LEU A 5 -16.51 -6.00 -6.28
C LEU A 5 -17.08 -5.85 -7.69
N ASP A 6 -18.35 -5.49 -7.83
CA ASP A 6 -18.95 -5.17 -9.13
C ASP A 6 -18.93 -3.64 -9.33
N PRO A 7 -18.15 -3.11 -10.30
CA PRO A 7 -18.12 -1.69 -10.61
C PRO A 7 -19.48 -1.07 -10.89
N ARG A 8 -20.45 -1.84 -11.41
CA ARG A 8 -21.79 -1.34 -11.73
C ARG A 8 -22.58 -0.93 -10.49
N GLN A 9 -22.13 -1.34 -9.30
CA GLN A 9 -22.70 -0.93 -8.02
C GLN A 9 -22.12 0.39 -7.49
N TRP A 10 -21.21 1.03 -8.24
CA TRP A 10 -20.59 2.30 -7.88
C TRP A 10 -21.45 3.45 -8.41
N GLU A 11 -22.22 4.05 -7.51
CA GLU A 11 -23.21 5.09 -7.88
C GLU A 11 -22.57 6.45 -8.22
N THR A 12 -21.38 6.72 -7.68
CA THR A 12 -20.66 8.00 -7.82
C THR A 12 -19.77 8.06 -9.07
N VAL A 13 -19.70 6.98 -9.83
CA VAL A 13 -18.77 6.79 -10.95
C VAL A 13 -19.55 6.54 -12.23
N ASP A 14 -19.10 7.15 -13.32
CA ASP A 14 -19.53 6.82 -14.67
C ASP A 14 -18.66 5.67 -15.18
N VAL A 15 -19.06 4.43 -14.86
CA VAL A 15 -18.26 3.21 -15.03
C VAL A 15 -17.72 3.06 -16.45
N ASP A 16 -18.53 3.39 -17.46
CA ASP A 16 -18.17 3.21 -18.88
C ASP A 16 -17.04 4.14 -19.32
N ASN A 17 -16.93 5.32 -18.69
CA ASN A 17 -15.92 6.33 -18.99
C ASN A 17 -14.85 6.46 -17.89
N TYR A 18 -14.93 5.64 -16.83
CA TYR A 18 -14.12 5.82 -15.64
C TYR A 18 -12.65 5.41 -15.84
N CYS A 19 -11.76 6.30 -15.40
CA CYS A 19 -10.36 5.98 -15.23
C CYS A 19 -9.77 6.59 -13.95
N PHE A 20 -8.77 5.92 -13.42
CA PHE A 20 -8.06 6.29 -12.20
C PHE A 20 -6.55 6.34 -12.44
N SER A 21 -5.85 7.34 -11.90
CA SER A 21 -4.39 7.34 -11.83
C SER A 21 -3.86 7.90 -10.52
N CYS A 22 -2.65 7.49 -10.17
CA CYS A 22 -1.92 7.97 -9.00
C CYS A 22 -0.57 8.54 -9.46
N ASN A 23 -0.21 9.74 -9.00
CA ASN A 23 1.10 10.37 -9.21
C ASN A 23 1.55 10.41 -10.69
N GLY A 24 0.61 10.60 -11.61
CA GLY A 24 0.89 10.67 -13.06
C GLY A 24 1.26 9.34 -13.72
N LEU A 25 1.09 8.22 -13.02
CA LEU A 25 1.29 6.87 -13.57
C LEU A 25 0.15 6.46 -14.51
N SER A 26 0.26 5.25 -15.06
CA SER A 26 -0.75 4.65 -15.95
C SER A 26 -2.17 4.76 -15.39
N LYS A 27 -3.12 4.95 -16.30
CA LYS A 27 -4.54 4.96 -15.97
C LYS A 27 -5.07 3.54 -15.85
N PHE A 28 -5.96 3.32 -14.89
CA PHE A 28 -6.63 2.06 -14.60
C PHE A 28 -8.14 2.23 -14.78
N THR A 29 -8.79 1.26 -15.40
CA THR A 29 -10.26 1.21 -15.49
C THR A 29 -10.87 0.73 -14.17
N ALA A 30 -12.20 0.81 -14.05
CA ALA A 30 -12.88 0.28 -12.87
C ALA A 30 -12.64 -1.23 -12.67
N ASP A 31 -12.65 -2.00 -13.77
CA ASP A 31 -12.36 -3.44 -13.75
C ASP A 31 -10.92 -3.75 -13.34
N ASP A 32 -9.97 -2.92 -13.76
CA ASP A 32 -8.57 -3.06 -13.35
C ASP A 32 -8.42 -2.82 -11.85
N LEU A 33 -9.09 -1.81 -11.29
CA LEU A 33 -9.04 -1.50 -9.86
C LEU A 33 -9.60 -2.62 -8.99
N VAL A 34 -10.69 -3.27 -9.44
CA VAL A 34 -11.25 -4.44 -8.75
C VAL A 34 -10.26 -5.61 -8.75
N LYS A 35 -9.55 -5.83 -9.86
CA LYS A 35 -8.59 -6.94 -10.00
C LYS A 35 -7.27 -6.69 -9.26
N LEU A 36 -6.68 -5.50 -9.42
CA LEU A 36 -5.38 -5.17 -8.82
C LEU A 36 -5.50 -4.78 -7.35
N GLY A 37 -6.65 -4.26 -6.93
CA GLY A 37 -6.84 -3.65 -5.62
C GLY A 37 -6.30 -2.22 -5.54
N THR A 38 -7.08 -1.31 -4.95
CA THR A 38 -6.77 0.12 -4.86
C THR A 38 -5.44 0.40 -4.13
N TYR A 39 -5.11 -0.38 -3.09
CA TYR A 39 -3.86 -0.20 -2.33
C TYR A 39 -2.61 -0.47 -3.18
N SER A 40 -2.65 -1.46 -4.07
CA SER A 40 -1.55 -1.77 -4.97
C SER A 40 -1.23 -0.59 -5.89
N VAL A 41 -2.27 0.10 -6.37
CA VAL A 41 -2.14 1.27 -7.25
C VAL A 41 -1.68 2.52 -6.48
N LEU A 42 -2.18 2.72 -5.26
CA LEU A 42 -1.86 3.89 -4.44
C LEU A 42 -0.46 3.82 -3.82
N ILE A 43 -0.06 2.68 -3.27
CA ILE A 43 1.23 2.50 -2.59
C ILE A 43 2.33 2.22 -3.63
N GLY A 44 2.01 1.43 -4.66
CA GLY A 44 2.98 1.03 -5.68
C GLY A 44 4.21 0.33 -5.08
N LYS A 45 5.37 0.61 -5.68
CA LYS A 45 6.67 0.14 -5.19
C LYS A 45 7.40 1.31 -4.52
N THR A 46 7.62 1.19 -3.22
CA THR A 46 8.42 2.13 -2.43
C THR A 46 9.65 1.42 -1.86
N ALA A 47 10.61 2.18 -1.34
CA ALA A 47 11.76 1.60 -0.64
C ALA A 47 11.35 0.78 0.61
N TYR A 48 10.20 1.11 1.20
CA TYR A 48 9.71 0.52 2.45
C TYR A 48 8.72 -0.63 2.22
N CYS A 49 7.90 -0.53 1.18
CA CYS A 49 6.83 -1.47 0.89
C CYS A 49 6.78 -1.79 -0.60
N ASN A 50 6.79 -3.09 -0.89
CA ASN A 50 6.52 -3.61 -2.22
C ASN A 50 5.08 -4.13 -2.27
N ALA A 51 4.12 -3.25 -2.59
CA ALA A 51 2.70 -3.63 -2.61
C ALA A 51 2.39 -4.73 -3.64
N SER A 52 3.20 -4.90 -4.69
CA SER A 52 3.01 -5.99 -5.66
C SER A 52 3.33 -7.39 -5.11
N MET A 53 3.92 -7.47 -3.91
CA MET A 53 4.15 -8.74 -3.19
C MET A 53 3.05 -9.04 -2.17
N MET A 54 2.01 -8.22 -2.08
CA MET A 54 0.90 -8.41 -1.16
C MET A 54 -0.40 -8.60 -1.94
N THR A 55 -1.25 -9.49 -1.44
CA THR A 55 -2.65 -9.55 -1.86
C THR A 55 -3.41 -8.34 -1.33
N LEU A 56 -4.58 -8.06 -1.92
CA LEU A 56 -5.50 -7.03 -1.42
C LEU A 56 -5.86 -7.26 0.05
N SER A 57 -6.11 -8.51 0.43
CA SER A 57 -6.47 -8.87 1.81
C SER A 57 -5.30 -8.62 2.77
N GLU A 58 -4.08 -9.00 2.43
CA GLU A 58 -2.90 -8.79 3.28
C GLU A 58 -2.60 -7.31 3.48
N SER A 59 -2.66 -6.51 2.41
CA SER A 59 -2.41 -5.06 2.49
C SER A 59 -3.50 -4.36 3.31
N GLN A 60 -4.77 -4.72 3.09
CA GLN A 60 -5.88 -4.21 3.88
C GLN A 60 -5.74 -4.58 5.36
N MET A 61 -5.43 -5.84 5.68
CA MET A 61 -5.21 -6.28 7.07
C MET A 61 -4.03 -5.54 7.71
N ALA A 62 -2.93 -5.32 6.98
CA ALA A 62 -1.78 -4.59 7.51
C ALA A 62 -2.15 -3.13 7.88
N PHE A 63 -2.95 -2.45 7.04
CA PHE A 63 -3.44 -1.11 7.32
C PHE A 63 -4.47 -1.08 8.46
N MET A 64 -5.44 -1.98 8.46
CA MET A 64 -6.46 -2.06 9.51
C MET A 64 -5.84 -2.36 10.87
N ARG A 65 -4.82 -3.22 10.91
CA ARG A 65 -4.06 -3.48 12.13
C ARG A 65 -3.30 -2.25 12.62
N ALA A 66 -2.61 -1.55 11.72
CA ALA A 66 -1.86 -0.35 12.09
C ALA A 66 -2.77 0.76 12.61
N PHE A 67 -3.94 0.94 11.98
CA PHE A 67 -4.95 1.94 12.29
C PHE A 67 -6.20 1.30 12.88
N GLY A 68 -6.06 0.60 14.01
CA GLY A 68 -7.18 -0.12 14.64
C GLY A 68 -8.34 0.77 15.08
N GLU A 69 -8.08 2.07 15.26
CA GLU A 69 -9.10 3.09 15.58
C GLU A 69 -9.72 3.75 14.34
N GLY A 70 -9.29 3.34 13.14
CA GLY A 70 -9.70 3.91 11.87
C GLY A 70 -8.68 4.86 11.26
N PHE A 71 -8.83 5.06 9.95
CA PHE A 71 -8.04 5.98 9.14
C PHE A 71 -9.00 6.87 8.36
N ALA A 72 -9.44 7.96 9.00
CA ALA A 72 -10.45 8.87 8.48
C ALA A 72 -9.96 9.61 7.24
N TRP A 73 -10.90 10.12 6.44
CA TRP A 73 -10.63 10.96 5.28
C TRP A 73 -11.45 12.24 5.38
N GLU A 74 -10.87 13.36 4.97
CA GLU A 74 -11.59 14.62 4.83
C GLU A 74 -11.12 15.43 3.62
N LEU A 75 -12.04 16.24 3.10
CA LEU A 75 -11.73 17.31 2.16
C LEU A 75 -11.29 18.54 2.95
N ILE A 76 -10.14 19.09 2.61
CA ILE A 76 -9.54 20.26 3.29
C ILE A 76 -9.94 21.55 2.57
N GLU A 77 -9.82 21.56 1.25
CA GLU A 77 -10.00 22.77 0.46
C GLU A 77 -10.43 22.42 -0.97
N LEU A 78 -11.37 23.17 -1.52
CA LEU A 78 -11.84 23.04 -2.89
C LEU A 78 -11.28 24.18 -3.74
N TYR A 79 -10.54 23.83 -4.80
CA TYR A 79 -9.90 24.80 -5.70
C TYR A 79 -10.72 25.08 -6.97
N SER A 80 -11.50 24.11 -7.46
CA SER A 80 -12.30 24.27 -8.67
C SER A 80 -13.56 23.40 -8.65
N GLY A 81 -14.59 23.85 -9.36
CA GLY A 81 -15.87 23.15 -9.53
C GLY A 81 -15.98 22.37 -10.85
N PRO A 82 -17.13 21.75 -11.12
CA PRO A 82 -17.37 20.97 -12.34
C PRO A 82 -17.14 21.77 -13.64
N PRO A 83 -16.71 21.12 -14.74
CA PRO A 83 -16.51 19.67 -14.86
C PRO A 83 -15.14 19.18 -14.35
N ASN A 84 -14.21 20.09 -14.04
CA ASN A 84 -12.87 19.75 -13.55
C ASN A 84 -12.74 20.17 -12.08
N VAL A 85 -13.10 19.27 -11.17
CA VAL A 85 -13.06 19.50 -9.73
C VAL A 85 -11.66 19.21 -9.21
N THR A 86 -11.06 20.17 -8.50
CA THR A 86 -9.73 19.99 -7.88
C THR A 86 -9.83 20.32 -6.41
N PHE A 87 -9.34 19.45 -5.54
CA PHE A 87 -9.41 19.64 -4.09
C PHE A 87 -8.19 19.07 -3.38
N LYS A 88 -7.88 19.65 -2.22
CA LYS A 88 -6.94 19.11 -1.24
C LYS A 88 -7.67 18.22 -0.26
N TRP A 89 -7.04 17.12 0.13
CA TRP A 89 -7.60 16.17 1.08
C TRP A 89 -6.57 15.75 2.13
N ARG A 90 -7.06 15.16 3.23
CA ARG A 90 -6.24 14.55 4.28
C ARG A 90 -6.81 13.18 4.67
N HIS A 91 -5.95 12.19 4.77
CA HIS A 91 -6.20 11.01 5.58
C HIS A 91 -5.50 11.14 6.93
N PHE A 92 -6.14 10.68 8.00
CA PHE A 92 -5.52 10.70 9.32
C PHE A 92 -6.01 9.57 10.23
N GLY A 93 -5.15 9.10 11.11
CA GLY A 93 -5.49 8.08 12.10
C GLY A 93 -4.34 7.82 13.06
N ARG A 94 -4.67 7.31 14.25
CA ARG A 94 -3.67 6.98 15.26
C ARG A 94 -3.09 5.60 15.01
N MET A 95 -1.76 5.50 14.95
CA MET A 95 -1.08 4.22 14.75
C MET A 95 -1.01 3.43 16.07
N THR A 96 -2.06 2.68 16.38
CA THR A 96 -2.20 1.90 17.63
C THR A 96 -1.72 0.46 17.51
N GLY A 97 -1.53 -0.04 16.29
CA GLY A 97 -0.97 -1.36 16.03
C GLY A 97 0.32 -1.32 15.21
N TYR A 98 1.00 -2.45 15.14
CA TYR A 98 2.21 -2.57 14.35
C TYR A 98 1.87 -2.65 12.86
N PHE A 99 2.75 -2.10 12.03
CA PHE A 99 2.67 -2.24 10.58
C PHE A 99 3.76 -3.21 10.12
N SER A 100 3.46 -4.06 9.14
CA SER A 100 4.42 -5.00 8.59
C SER A 100 4.11 -5.25 7.12
N CYS A 101 5.12 -5.18 6.27
CA CYS A 101 5.00 -5.46 4.84
C CYS A 101 6.31 -6.02 4.26
N PRO A 102 6.26 -6.74 3.14
CA PRO A 102 7.46 -7.09 2.38
C PRO A 102 8.13 -5.83 1.81
N SER A 103 9.44 -5.71 2.01
CA SER A 103 10.27 -4.69 1.37
C SER A 103 10.80 -5.20 0.02
N PHE A 104 11.27 -4.27 -0.82
CA PHE A 104 11.90 -4.58 -2.10
C PHE A 104 13.16 -5.45 -1.96
N SER A 105 13.87 -5.37 -0.84
CA SER A 105 15.08 -6.16 -0.56
C SER A 105 14.82 -7.60 -0.13
N GLY A 106 13.56 -8.06 -0.10
CA GLY A 106 13.19 -9.40 0.39
C GLY A 106 13.11 -9.52 1.91
N TYR A 107 13.44 -8.46 2.65
CA TYR A 107 13.24 -8.37 4.09
C TYR A 107 11.81 -7.96 4.42
N THR A 108 11.31 -8.36 5.59
CA THR A 108 10.05 -7.84 6.11
C THR A 108 10.32 -6.52 6.83
N TYR A 109 9.74 -5.43 6.34
CA TYR A 109 9.68 -4.18 7.06
C TYR A 109 8.65 -4.30 8.18
N LYS A 110 9.02 -3.91 9.40
CA LYS A 110 8.14 -3.88 10.57
C LYS A 110 8.31 -2.57 11.33
N ALA A 111 7.21 -1.91 11.64
CA ALA A 111 7.15 -0.73 12.48
C ALA A 111 6.27 -0.99 13.69
N GLU A 112 6.78 -0.69 14.88
CA GLU A 112 6.05 -0.82 16.15
C GLU A 112 5.01 0.31 16.31
N PRO A 113 3.96 0.13 17.12
CA PRO A 113 2.94 1.15 17.32
C PRO A 113 3.53 2.43 17.91
N THR A 114 3.45 3.54 17.16
CA THR A 114 3.95 4.85 17.65
C THR A 114 2.95 5.55 18.56
N ASN A 115 1.67 5.14 18.54
CA ASN A 115 0.55 5.78 19.23
C ASN A 115 0.35 7.27 18.88
N LYS A 116 0.97 7.75 17.80
CA LYS A 116 0.88 9.12 17.30
C LYS A 116 -0.15 9.22 16.18
N MET A 117 -0.65 10.43 15.97
CA MET A 117 -1.52 10.74 14.83
C MET A 117 -0.69 10.79 13.56
N VAL A 118 -1.00 9.90 12.62
CA VAL A 118 -0.40 9.88 11.29
C VAL A 118 -1.30 10.65 10.34
N ASN A 119 -0.72 11.53 9.52
CA ASN A 119 -1.45 12.34 8.56
C ASN A 119 -0.84 12.16 7.16
N ILE A 120 -1.67 11.94 6.15
CA ILE A 120 -1.25 11.98 4.75
C ILE A 120 -2.08 13.04 4.04
N TYR A 121 -1.41 13.91 3.31
CA TYR A 121 -2.05 14.94 2.51
C TYR A 121 -1.84 14.67 1.03
N GLY A 122 -2.83 15.08 0.24
CA GLY A 122 -2.70 15.06 -1.20
C GLY A 122 -3.64 16.03 -1.88
N ILE A 123 -3.54 16.04 -3.21
CA ILE A 123 -4.44 16.75 -4.10
C ILE A 123 -5.12 15.71 -4.96
N CYS A 124 -6.38 15.96 -5.32
CA CYS A 124 -7.09 15.19 -6.30
C CYS A 124 -7.65 16.10 -7.38
N LYS A 125 -7.55 15.65 -8.63
CA LYS A 125 -8.27 16.23 -9.77
C LYS A 125 -9.28 15.20 -10.25
N ALA A 126 -10.54 15.56 -10.25
CA ALA A 126 -11.65 14.77 -10.75
C ALA A 126 -12.29 15.45 -11.96
N THR A 127 -12.42 14.74 -13.07
CA THR A 127 -13.31 15.13 -14.17
C THR A 127 -14.65 14.44 -13.96
N VAL A 128 -15.75 15.20 -14.01
CA VAL A 128 -17.11 14.69 -13.80
C VAL A 128 -18.01 14.93 -15.01
N SER A 129 -18.97 14.03 -15.20
CA SER A 129 -20.03 14.17 -16.21
C SER A 129 -21.03 15.28 -15.84
N SER A 130 -21.98 15.56 -16.74
CA SER A 130 -23.10 16.50 -16.48
C SER A 130 -23.93 16.09 -15.25
N ASP A 131 -23.99 14.80 -14.97
CA ASP A 131 -24.73 14.23 -13.84
C ASP A 131 -23.85 14.11 -12.57
N LEU A 132 -22.70 14.79 -12.57
CA LEU A 132 -21.72 14.84 -11.47
C LEU A 132 -21.11 13.47 -11.11
N LYS A 133 -21.14 12.51 -12.04
CA LYS A 133 -20.45 11.21 -11.88
C LYS A 133 -19.00 11.32 -12.30
N ILE A 134 -18.10 10.69 -11.55
CA ILE A 134 -16.66 10.75 -11.82
C ILE A 134 -16.31 9.92 -13.07
N GLN A 135 -15.58 10.54 -14.00
CA GLN A 135 -15.07 9.92 -15.23
C GLN A 135 -13.53 9.79 -15.20
N ASP A 136 -12.82 10.73 -14.62
CA ASP A 136 -11.35 10.65 -14.50
C ASP A 136 -10.96 11.11 -13.10
N LEU A 137 -10.27 10.25 -12.34
CA LEU A 137 -9.83 10.54 -10.98
C LEU A 137 -8.31 10.43 -10.89
N GLN A 138 -7.64 11.56 -10.67
CA GLN A 138 -6.18 11.63 -10.54
C GLN A 138 -5.84 12.02 -9.12
N VAL A 139 -5.08 11.18 -8.43
CA VAL A 139 -4.67 11.39 -7.04
C VAL A 139 -3.16 11.65 -6.99
N PHE A 140 -2.77 12.69 -6.28
CA PHE A 140 -1.37 13.10 -6.12
C PHE A 140 -1.03 13.20 -4.64
N PHE A 141 -0.07 12.40 -4.18
CA PHE A 141 0.41 12.43 -2.80
C PHE A 141 1.76 11.72 -2.66
N ASP A 142 2.48 12.03 -1.60
CA ASP A 142 3.73 11.37 -1.27
C ASP A 142 3.51 10.30 -0.20
N ILE A 143 3.53 9.04 -0.63
CA ILE A 143 3.41 7.87 0.26
C ILE A 143 4.57 7.77 1.25
N ASN A 144 5.73 8.39 0.98
CA ASN A 144 6.85 8.38 1.93
C ASN A 144 6.52 9.19 3.20
N GLN A 145 5.57 10.15 3.14
CA GLN A 145 5.08 10.81 4.34
C GLN A 145 4.50 9.81 5.34
N LEU A 146 3.81 8.77 4.86
CA LEU A 146 3.30 7.70 5.72
C LEU A 146 4.43 6.92 6.38
N PHE A 147 5.38 6.44 5.60
CA PHE A 147 6.47 5.59 6.09
C PHE A 147 7.45 6.34 7.01
N ALA A 148 7.71 7.62 6.74
CA ALA A 148 8.49 8.48 7.63
C ALA A 148 7.83 8.62 9.01
N GLN A 149 6.49 8.73 9.05
CA GLN A 149 5.75 8.79 10.31
C GLN A 149 5.70 7.43 11.05
N PHE A 150 5.73 6.32 10.33
CA PHE A 150 5.81 4.98 10.95
C PHE A 150 7.17 4.69 11.58
N THR A 151 8.24 5.14 10.94
CA THR A 151 9.61 4.91 11.41
C THR A 151 10.12 5.96 12.38
N GLU A 152 9.37 7.06 12.55
CA GLU A 152 9.86 8.31 13.12
C GLU A 152 11.14 8.83 12.44
N LEU A 153 11.42 8.37 11.21
CA LEU A 153 12.52 8.88 10.41
C LEU A 153 12.15 10.23 9.83
N CYS A 154 13.15 11.10 9.75
CA CYS A 154 12.98 12.39 9.10
C CYS A 154 12.56 12.18 7.62
N PRO A 155 11.42 12.75 7.16
CA PRO A 155 10.96 12.59 5.78
C PRO A 155 11.98 13.08 4.74
N LEU A 156 12.85 14.01 5.13
CA LEU A 156 13.89 14.61 4.28
C LEU A 156 15.21 13.84 4.31
N ALA A 157 15.35 12.84 5.19
CA ALA A 157 16.57 12.04 5.30
C ALA A 157 16.24 10.55 5.55
N PRO A 158 15.55 9.88 4.60
CA PRO A 158 15.14 8.48 4.72
C PRO A 158 16.33 7.50 4.85
N PHE A 159 17.54 7.96 4.55
CA PHE A 159 18.80 7.20 4.60
C PHE A 159 19.72 7.61 5.75
N ALA A 160 19.35 8.59 6.58
CA ALA A 160 20.17 9.00 7.72
C ALA A 160 20.05 7.96 8.85
N ASN A 161 20.87 6.91 8.72
CA ASN A 161 21.26 5.88 9.68
C ASN A 161 20.19 5.39 10.68
N ILE A 162 19.75 4.15 10.47
CA ILE A 162 19.46 3.25 11.58
C ILE A 162 20.48 2.11 11.53
N PRO A 163 21.33 1.93 12.57
CA PRO A 163 21.87 0.62 12.86
C PRO A 163 20.67 -0.27 13.20
N ILE A 164 20.19 -1.03 12.23
CA ILE A 164 19.27 -2.15 12.48
C ILE A 164 19.97 -2.97 13.55
N SER A 165 19.32 -3.28 14.68
CA SER A 165 19.90 -4.24 15.62
C SER A 165 19.99 -5.57 14.88
N LEU A 166 21.13 -5.82 14.26
CA LEU A 166 21.47 -7.09 13.67
C LEU A 166 21.40 -8.07 14.82
N ASN A 167 20.46 -9.02 14.72
CA ASN A 167 20.49 -10.20 15.57
C ASN A 167 21.93 -10.78 15.47
N PRO A 168 22.71 -10.86 16.57
CA PRO A 168 24.12 -11.25 16.52
C PRO A 168 24.36 -12.62 15.89
N SER A 169 23.31 -13.45 15.82
CA SER A 169 23.38 -14.81 15.28
C SER A 169 23.52 -14.89 13.75
N ALA A 170 23.22 -13.83 12.99
CA ALA A 170 23.38 -13.83 11.53
C ALA A 170 24.78 -13.35 11.07
N ALA A 171 25.46 -12.55 11.89
CA ALA A 171 26.77 -11.98 11.55
C ALA A 171 27.91 -13.01 11.61
N ASN A 172 27.72 -14.12 12.33
CA ASN A 172 28.72 -15.18 12.49
C ASN A 172 28.67 -16.27 11.41
N GLN A 173 27.78 -16.20 10.43
CA GLN A 173 27.75 -17.16 9.30
C GLN A 173 28.41 -16.64 8.01
N MET A 174 28.88 -15.39 7.98
CA MET A 174 29.63 -14.82 6.84
C MET A 174 31.13 -14.60 7.15
N LYS A 175 31.76 -15.49 7.92
CA LYS A 175 33.22 -15.45 8.15
C LYS A 175 33.96 -16.78 7.96
N GLU A 176 33.30 -17.85 7.56
CA GLU A 176 33.95 -19.14 7.24
C GLU A 176 33.44 -19.70 5.92
N SER A 177 33.81 -19.09 4.79
CA SER A 177 33.85 -19.78 3.50
C SER A 177 34.56 -18.93 2.44
N VAL A 178 35.87 -18.70 2.63
CA VAL A 178 36.79 -18.39 1.52
C VAL A 178 38.03 -19.23 1.72
N VAL A 179 37.98 -20.51 1.31
CA VAL A 179 39.11 -21.29 0.80
C VAL A 179 38.55 -22.29 -0.21
N ASP A 180 39.20 -22.35 -1.37
CA ASP A 180 39.02 -23.27 -2.51
C ASP A 180 38.79 -24.74 -2.13
N ASP A 181 37.98 -25.48 -2.91
CA ASP A 181 38.53 -26.48 -3.84
C ASP A 181 37.48 -27.20 -4.72
N THR A 182 38.02 -27.86 -5.74
CA THR A 182 37.46 -28.38 -7.00
C THR A 182 36.66 -29.71 -6.96
N SER A 183 35.88 -29.96 -8.04
CA SER A 183 35.27 -31.25 -8.50
C SER A 183 33.98 -31.70 -7.77
N SER A 184 32.99 -32.44 -8.29
CA SER A 184 32.70 -33.17 -9.55
C SER A 184 31.19 -33.54 -9.59
N TYR A 185 30.71 -33.95 -10.78
CA TYR A 185 29.47 -34.64 -11.22
C TYR A 185 28.34 -35.12 -10.27
N ALA A 186 27.10 -35.00 -10.82
CA ALA A 186 25.94 -35.93 -10.84
C ALA A 186 24.68 -35.67 -9.95
N ASP A 187 23.59 -35.30 -10.66
CA ASP A 187 22.25 -35.92 -10.79
C ASP A 187 21.26 -36.13 -9.60
N GLN A 188 19.96 -36.05 -9.98
CA GLN A 188 18.71 -36.59 -9.39
C GLN A 188 17.73 -35.73 -8.55
N SER A 189 16.71 -35.24 -9.26
CA SER A 189 15.25 -35.54 -9.12
C SER A 189 14.44 -35.23 -7.82
N THR A 190 13.39 -34.41 -8.03
CA THR A 190 11.98 -34.43 -7.49
C THR A 190 11.71 -34.42 -5.97
N LEU A 191 10.82 -33.50 -5.53
CA LEU A 191 9.43 -33.78 -5.10
C LEU A 191 8.69 -32.48 -4.67
N ALA A 192 7.39 -32.43 -4.97
CA ALA A 192 6.47 -31.30 -4.77
C ALA A 192 5.66 -31.43 -3.47
N VAL A 193 5.23 -30.30 -2.88
CA VAL A 193 4.17 -30.26 -1.85
C VAL A 193 3.22 -29.06 -2.09
N LYS A 194 1.91 -29.33 -2.05
CA LYS A 194 0.78 -28.39 -2.19
C LYS A 194 0.48 -27.66 -0.87
N PRO A 195 -0.17 -26.47 -0.87
CA PRO A 195 -0.63 -25.81 0.35
C PRO A 195 -2.13 -26.07 0.64
N GLU A 196 -2.45 -26.27 1.92
CA GLU A 196 -3.81 -26.34 2.48
C GLU A 196 -4.31 -24.94 2.87
N GLN A 197 -5.55 -24.62 2.48
CA GLN A 197 -6.26 -23.39 2.82
C GLN A 197 -7.03 -23.56 4.14
N SER A 198 -6.98 -22.57 5.03
CA SER A 198 -7.97 -22.41 6.11
C SER A 198 -8.63 -21.04 6.00
N THR A 199 -9.96 -21.08 6.02
CA THR A 199 -10.88 -19.96 5.88
C THR A 199 -11.17 -19.35 7.27
N LEU A 200 -11.05 -18.03 7.41
CA LEU A 200 -11.64 -17.32 8.55
C LEU A 200 -12.46 -16.13 8.06
N ASN A 201 -13.77 -16.25 8.24
CA ASN A 201 -14.75 -15.17 8.14
C ASN A 201 -14.50 -14.15 9.26
N GLN A 202 -14.35 -12.88 8.94
CA GLN A 202 -14.61 -11.81 9.91
C GLN A 202 -15.01 -10.50 9.23
N GLN A 203 -16.21 -10.04 9.60
CA GLN A 203 -16.81 -8.75 9.24
C GLN A 203 -15.95 -7.61 9.81
N SER A 204 -15.59 -6.61 9.00
CA SER A 204 -14.95 -5.41 9.53
C SER A 204 -15.15 -4.18 8.63
N THR A 205 -15.50 -3.08 9.29
CA THR A 205 -15.89 -1.76 8.79
C THR A 205 -14.89 -1.18 7.79
N THR A 206 -15.40 -0.89 6.60
CA THR A 206 -14.59 -0.59 5.41
C THR A 206 -14.22 0.90 5.32
N CYS A 207 -12.91 1.18 5.25
CA CYS A 207 -12.38 2.49 4.88
C CYS A 207 -12.72 2.75 3.41
N ALA A 208 -13.72 3.62 3.19
CA ALA A 208 -14.07 4.10 1.86
C ALA A 208 -12.99 5.08 1.39
N ILE A 209 -11.90 4.55 0.83
CA ILE A 209 -11.27 5.25 -0.29
C ILE A 209 -12.24 5.01 -1.43
N ILE A 210 -12.79 6.11 -1.97
CA ILE A 210 -13.80 6.23 -3.05
C ILE A 210 -13.93 4.92 -3.82
#